data_AF-A0A4R0RMZ7-F1
#
_entry.id   AF-A0A4R0RMZ7-F1
#
_cell.length_a   1.000
_cell.length_b   1.000
_cell.length_c   1.000
_cell.angle_alpha   90.00
_cell.angle_beta   90.00
_cell.angle_gamma   90.00
#
_symmetry.space_group_name_H-M   'P 1'
#
loop_
_entity.id
_entity.type
_entity.pdbx_description
1 polymer ?
#
loop_
_entity_poly.entity_id
_entity_poly.type
_entity_poly.pdbx_seq_one_letter_code
_entity_poly.pdbx_strand_id
1 'polypeptide(L)'
;MKVAVVQFDPKIGQVQANIETARKLCNSIIPKSVELICLPEMCFTGYVFSGSTHIAPYLEDPVTGPTSLFCSQLAQRVGCYVAAGYAERLATHESIKTVVNLKEDNDGEKALVMSVEKEVHQVGANSAVVFDPHGQRLADYRKTNLFRTDMTWAKPGTGFKTLRLPPPLNTVTLGICMDLNVQPPASWTIDGPYEIAEHCVKTDTDILILLNAWIFSGDEDADADAGDYPRDWGTLNYWASRLRPLWSKGGLDDGKETKVIFCNRCGEENGKIFAGTSAMFSMRRGSDQPVLMHALGRRNEEVGIWDIR
;
A
#
# COMPACT_ATOMS: atom_id res chain seq x y z
N MET A 1 -18.60 -11.85 -1.71
CA MET A 1 -18.22 -10.45 -2.00
C MET A 1 -16.88 -10.60 -2.65
N LYS A 2 -16.69 -10.02 -3.83
CA LYS A 2 -15.48 -10.18 -4.62
C LYS A 2 -14.70 -8.88 -4.66
N VAL A 3 -13.39 -9.00 -4.48
CA VAL A 3 -12.45 -7.88 -4.65
C VAL A 3 -11.50 -8.22 -5.79
N ALA A 4 -11.09 -7.20 -6.54
CA ALA A 4 -10.01 -7.31 -7.50
C ALA A 4 -8.76 -6.63 -6.94
N VAL A 5 -7.62 -7.34 -6.96
CA VAL A 5 -6.33 -6.82 -6.52
C VAL A 5 -5.40 -6.80 -7.72
N VAL A 6 -4.96 -5.61 -8.11
CA VAL A 6 -4.14 -5.39 -9.31
C VAL A 6 -2.68 -5.33 -8.90
N GLN A 7 -1.90 -6.34 -9.28
CA GLN A 7 -0.46 -6.35 -9.11
C GLN A 7 0.19 -6.14 -10.46
N PHE A 8 1.11 -5.17 -10.55
CA PHE A 8 1.89 -4.95 -11.76
C PHE A 8 3.20 -4.24 -11.42
N ASP A 9 4.02 -3.99 -12.44
CA ASP A 9 5.34 -3.38 -12.35
C ASP A 9 5.35 -1.97 -12.98
N PRO A 10 4.83 -0.93 -12.28
CA PRO A 10 4.91 0.45 -12.74
C PRO A 10 6.36 0.85 -13.03
N LYS A 11 6.64 1.44 -14.18
CA LYS A 11 7.97 1.95 -14.50
C LYS A 11 8.11 3.41 -14.10
N ILE A 12 9.14 3.72 -13.31
CA ILE A 12 9.41 5.07 -12.81
C ILE A 12 9.37 6.11 -13.94
N GLY A 13 8.54 7.14 -13.75
CA GLY A 13 8.35 8.25 -14.67
C GLY A 13 7.59 7.92 -15.97
N GLN A 14 7.24 6.65 -16.24
CA GLN A 14 6.53 6.23 -17.46
C GLN A 14 5.00 6.24 -17.28
N VAL A 15 4.45 7.37 -16.85
CA VAL A 15 3.05 7.52 -16.42
C VAL A 15 2.04 6.95 -17.42
N GLN A 16 2.16 7.31 -18.71
CA GLN A 16 1.21 6.84 -19.72
C GLN A 16 1.32 5.34 -20.00
N ALA A 17 2.53 4.77 -19.96
CA ALA A 17 2.72 3.34 -20.13
C ALA A 17 2.11 2.57 -18.95
N ASN A 18 2.31 3.05 -17.72
CA ASN A 18 1.74 2.44 -16.52
C ASN A 18 0.21 2.45 -16.52
N ILE A 19 -0.39 3.57 -16.93
CA ILE A 19 -1.85 3.69 -17.10
C ILE A 19 -2.36 2.68 -18.13
N GLU A 20 -1.66 2.53 -19.26
CA GLU A 20 -2.07 1.58 -20.30
C GLU A 20 -1.96 0.13 -19.84
N THR A 21 -0.91 -0.23 -19.10
CA THR A 21 -0.77 -1.54 -18.46
C THR A 21 -1.93 -1.81 -17.49
N ALA A 22 -2.20 -0.89 -16.56
CA ALA A 22 -3.30 -1.03 -15.63
C ALA A 22 -4.66 -1.09 -16.34
N ARG A 23 -4.85 -0.33 -17.42
CA ARG A 23 -6.06 -0.38 -18.24
C ARG A 23 -6.27 -1.76 -18.86
N LYS A 24 -5.22 -2.34 -19.45
CA LYS A 24 -5.25 -3.70 -20.03
C LYS A 24 -5.60 -4.75 -18.98
N LEU A 25 -4.92 -4.71 -17.83
CA LEU A 25 -5.18 -5.62 -16.70
C LEU A 25 -6.64 -5.50 -16.23
N CYS A 26 -7.10 -4.28 -15.96
CA CYS A 26 -8.45 -4.02 -15.49
C CYS A 26 -9.52 -4.27 -16.55
N ASN A 27 -9.21 -4.30 -17.84
CA ASN A 27 -10.20 -4.52 -18.91
C ASN A 27 -10.88 -5.90 -18.81
N SER A 28 -10.21 -6.87 -18.18
CA SER A 28 -10.76 -8.20 -17.90
C SER A 28 -11.88 -8.22 -16.84
N ILE A 29 -11.98 -7.16 -16.04
CA ILE A 29 -12.94 -7.08 -14.92
C ILE A 29 -14.33 -6.74 -15.46
N ILE A 30 -15.23 -7.72 -15.36
CA ILE A 30 -16.61 -7.63 -15.84
C ILE A 30 -17.40 -6.61 -14.99
N PRO A 31 -18.26 -5.77 -15.60
CA PRO A 31 -19.13 -4.87 -14.85
C PRO A 31 -19.97 -5.60 -13.80
N LYS A 32 -20.06 -5.02 -12.60
CA LYS A 32 -20.80 -5.50 -11.42
C LYS A 32 -20.34 -6.88 -10.92
N SER A 33 -19.13 -7.31 -11.28
CA SER A 33 -18.58 -8.60 -10.87
C SER A 33 -17.77 -8.54 -9.56
N VAL A 34 -17.36 -7.34 -9.14
CA VAL A 34 -16.60 -7.07 -7.92
C VAL A 34 -17.15 -5.85 -7.21
N GLU A 35 -17.00 -5.80 -5.89
CA GLU A 35 -17.41 -4.65 -5.07
C GLU A 35 -16.27 -3.63 -4.87
N LEU A 36 -15.01 -4.06 -4.97
CA LEU A 36 -13.82 -3.23 -4.75
C LEU A 36 -12.68 -3.62 -5.70
N ILE A 37 -11.97 -2.63 -6.23
CA ILE A 37 -10.70 -2.80 -6.95
C ILE A 37 -9.60 -2.04 -6.19
N CYS A 38 -8.46 -2.69 -5.95
CA CYS A 38 -7.29 -2.06 -5.34
C CYS A 38 -6.13 -2.00 -6.32
N LEU A 39 -5.51 -0.82 -6.47
CA LEU A 39 -4.25 -0.60 -7.20
C LEU A 39 -3.13 -0.21 -6.22
N PRO A 40 -1.86 -0.54 -6.51
CA PRO A 40 -0.77 -0.38 -5.57
C PRO A 40 -0.45 1.08 -5.19
N GLU A 41 0.48 1.23 -4.26
CA GLU A 41 1.12 2.51 -3.94
C GLU A 41 1.76 3.15 -5.17
N MET A 42 1.51 4.45 -5.39
CA MET A 42 2.11 5.23 -6.49
C MET A 42 2.01 4.53 -7.87
N CYS A 43 0.84 3.98 -8.17
CA CYS A 43 0.63 3.00 -9.23
C CYS A 43 0.99 3.49 -10.64
N PHE A 44 0.97 4.79 -10.92
CA PHE A 44 1.32 5.32 -12.26
C PHE A 44 2.65 6.05 -12.33
N THR A 45 3.23 6.49 -11.22
CA THR A 45 4.49 7.23 -11.25
C THR A 45 5.72 6.34 -11.14
N GLY A 46 5.56 5.12 -10.59
CA GLY A 46 6.68 4.39 -9.99
C GLY A 46 7.00 4.93 -8.59
N TYR A 47 8.02 4.38 -7.92
CA TYR A 47 8.25 4.64 -6.49
C TYR A 47 9.65 5.19 -6.17
N VAL A 48 10.72 4.64 -6.75
CA VAL A 48 12.11 4.88 -6.27
C VAL A 48 12.71 6.20 -6.78
N PHE A 49 12.10 7.34 -6.40
CA PHE A 49 12.63 8.68 -6.67
C PHE A 49 13.68 9.08 -5.62
N SER A 50 14.78 9.71 -6.06
CA SER A 50 15.87 10.10 -5.16
C SER A 50 15.66 11.42 -4.41
N GLY A 51 14.57 12.14 -4.70
CA GLY A 51 14.23 13.39 -4.02
C GLY A 51 13.19 14.24 -4.75
N SER A 52 12.92 15.41 -4.16
CA SER A 52 11.88 16.33 -4.60
C SER A 52 11.97 16.76 -6.07
N THR A 53 13.16 17.07 -6.56
CA THR A 53 13.37 17.47 -7.97
C THR A 53 12.98 16.38 -8.96
N HIS A 54 13.25 15.11 -8.66
CA HIS A 54 12.98 14.00 -9.57
C HIS A 54 11.51 13.59 -9.59
N ILE A 55 10.80 13.73 -8.46
CA ILE A 55 9.37 13.39 -8.41
C ILE A 55 8.45 14.55 -8.84
N ALA A 56 8.89 15.80 -8.70
CA ALA A 56 8.06 16.99 -8.96
C ALA A 56 7.30 16.99 -10.31
N PRO A 57 7.87 16.50 -11.43
CA PRO A 57 7.16 16.40 -12.71
C PRO A 57 5.99 15.41 -12.72
N TYR A 58 5.98 14.46 -11.79
CA TYR A 58 5.03 13.34 -11.74
C TYR A 58 3.97 13.50 -10.64
N LEU A 59 4.07 14.53 -9.82
CA LEU A 59 3.04 14.84 -8.82
C LEU A 59 1.73 15.23 -9.51
N GLU A 60 0.63 14.64 -9.05
CA GLU A 60 -0.68 14.81 -9.62
C GLU A 60 -1.53 15.75 -8.76
N ASP A 61 -2.30 16.63 -9.41
CA ASP A 61 -3.34 17.37 -8.72
C ASP A 61 -4.39 16.39 -8.18
N PRO A 62 -4.77 16.45 -6.88
CA PRO A 62 -5.63 15.46 -6.27
C PRO A 62 -6.83 15.09 -7.12
N VAL A 63 -7.62 16.05 -7.60
CA VAL A 63 -8.92 15.77 -8.24
C VAL A 63 -8.81 15.49 -9.74
N THR A 64 -7.91 16.19 -10.43
CA THR A 64 -7.84 16.21 -11.90
C THR A 64 -6.68 15.39 -12.46
N GLY A 65 -5.84 14.83 -11.58
CA GLY A 65 -4.71 14.00 -11.94
C GLY A 65 -5.08 12.69 -12.66
N PRO A 66 -4.13 12.08 -13.38
CA PRO A 66 -4.36 10.85 -14.13
C PRO A 66 -4.89 9.70 -13.27
N THR A 67 -4.44 9.54 -12.02
CA THR A 67 -4.93 8.50 -11.12
C THR A 67 -6.40 8.72 -10.78
N SER A 68 -6.81 9.96 -10.48
CA SER A 68 -8.20 10.29 -10.19
C SER A 68 -9.12 10.10 -11.39
N LEU A 69 -8.68 10.51 -12.58
CA LEU A 69 -9.44 10.31 -13.82
C LEU A 69 -9.59 8.82 -14.13
N PHE A 70 -8.52 8.04 -14.01
CA PHE A 70 -8.54 6.59 -14.21
C PHE A 70 -9.49 5.91 -13.22
N CYS A 71 -9.38 6.23 -11.93
CA CYS A 71 -10.22 5.60 -10.90
C CYS A 71 -11.70 5.95 -11.07
N SER A 72 -12.02 7.22 -11.37
CA SER A 72 -13.41 7.63 -11.64
C SER A 72 -14.01 6.87 -12.82
N GLN A 73 -13.28 6.75 -13.93
CA GLN A 73 -13.72 6.02 -15.12
C GLN A 73 -13.86 4.52 -14.85
N LEU A 74 -12.88 3.92 -14.17
CA LEU A 74 -12.89 2.50 -13.84
C LEU A 74 -14.06 2.17 -12.90
N ALA A 75 -14.28 2.99 -11.89
CA ALA A 75 -15.37 2.82 -10.91
C ALA A 75 -16.75 2.89 -11.58
N GLN A 76 -16.97 3.84 -12.50
CA GLN A 76 -18.22 3.93 -13.28
C GLN A 76 -18.40 2.75 -14.24
N ARG A 77 -17.33 2.38 -14.96
CA ARG A 77 -17.36 1.30 -15.95
C ARG A 77 -17.70 -0.03 -15.29
N VAL A 78 -17.10 -0.33 -14.15
CA VAL A 78 -17.32 -1.58 -13.42
C VAL A 78 -18.52 -1.48 -12.49
N GLY A 79 -18.87 -0.29 -11.99
CA GLY A 79 -19.91 -0.10 -10.99
C GLY A 79 -19.49 -0.59 -9.60
N CYS A 80 -18.26 -0.29 -9.19
CA CYS A 80 -17.66 -0.73 -7.93
C CYS A 80 -16.82 0.37 -7.25
N TYR A 81 -16.37 0.12 -6.03
CA TYR A 81 -15.39 1.00 -5.39
C TYR A 81 -13.99 0.79 -5.99
N VAL A 82 -13.17 1.84 -6.03
CA VAL A 82 -11.77 1.75 -6.49
C VAL A 82 -10.87 2.49 -5.50
N ALA A 83 -9.83 1.81 -5.01
CA ALA A 83 -8.77 2.38 -4.18
C ALA A 83 -7.43 2.34 -4.91
N ALA A 84 -6.69 3.44 -4.95
CA ALA A 84 -5.40 3.52 -5.65
C ALA A 84 -4.43 4.49 -4.98
N GLY A 85 -3.14 4.15 -5.00
CA GLY A 85 -2.06 5.03 -4.55
C GLY A 85 -1.53 5.93 -5.65
N TYR A 86 -1.17 7.18 -5.30
CA TYR A 86 -0.63 8.17 -6.23
C TYR A 86 0.30 9.16 -5.54
N ALA A 87 1.12 9.85 -6.33
CA ALA A 87 1.97 10.94 -5.86
C ALA A 87 1.18 12.25 -5.90
N GLU A 88 0.74 12.75 -4.76
CA GLU A 88 -0.08 13.95 -4.65
C GLU A 88 0.76 15.22 -4.71
N ARG A 89 0.32 16.21 -5.51
CA ARG A 89 0.85 17.57 -5.48
C ARG A 89 0.31 18.35 -4.28
N LEU A 90 1.20 18.92 -3.48
CA LEU A 90 0.82 19.82 -2.39
C LEU A 90 0.35 21.18 -2.93
N ALA A 91 -0.56 21.82 -2.20
CA ALA A 91 -0.82 23.23 -2.41
C ALA A 91 0.43 24.07 -2.07
N THR A 92 0.61 25.21 -2.73
CA THR A 92 1.83 26.04 -2.60
C THR A 92 2.17 26.40 -1.15
N HIS A 93 1.16 26.61 -0.30
CA HIS A 93 1.36 26.97 1.11
C HIS A 93 1.71 25.76 2.02
N GLU A 94 1.52 24.53 1.55
CA GLU A 94 1.91 23.31 2.26
C GLU A 94 3.35 22.88 1.94
N SER A 95 3.93 23.40 0.85
CA SER A 95 5.28 23.08 0.40
C SER A 95 6.30 23.76 1.31
N ILE A 96 7.10 22.97 2.03
CA ILE A 96 8.06 23.49 3.02
C ILE A 96 9.41 22.81 2.89
N LYS A 97 10.47 23.55 3.24
CA LYS A 97 11.78 22.96 3.52
C LYS A 97 11.83 22.52 4.98
N THR A 98 12.33 21.32 5.22
CA THR A 98 12.48 20.76 6.57
C THR A 98 13.75 19.93 6.65
N VAL A 99 14.20 19.62 7.87
CA VAL A 99 15.32 18.71 8.11
C VAL A 99 14.78 17.35 8.50
N VAL A 100 15.24 16.30 7.82
CA VAL A 100 14.90 14.92 8.14
C VAL A 100 16.15 14.15 8.53
N ASN A 101 15.96 13.18 9.42
CA ASN A 101 16.99 12.22 9.80
C ASN A 101 16.87 10.98 8.91
N LEU A 102 17.77 10.85 7.95
CA LEU A 102 17.82 9.67 7.07
C LEU A 102 18.83 8.66 7.64
N LYS A 103 18.42 7.39 7.67
CA LYS A 103 19.33 6.28 7.90
C LYS A 103 19.84 5.81 6.54
N GLU A 104 21.12 5.97 6.28
CA GLU A 104 21.76 5.40 5.08
C GLU A 104 22.02 3.91 5.32
N ASP A 105 21.57 3.07 4.38
CA ASP A 105 22.07 1.71 4.27
C ASP A 105 23.31 1.80 3.37
N ASN A 106 24.51 1.58 3.92
CA ASN A 106 25.64 1.24 3.06
C ASN A 106 25.40 -0.19 2.57
N ASP A 107 25.25 -0.35 1.25
CA ASP A 107 25.02 -1.64 0.60
C ASP A 107 26.02 -2.69 1.13
N GLY A 108 25.52 -3.65 1.91
CA GLY A 108 26.16 -4.96 2.08
C GLY A 108 27.04 -5.22 3.30
N GLU A 109 27.33 -4.28 4.19
CA GLU A 109 28.04 -4.60 5.45
C GLU A 109 27.29 -4.07 6.67
N LYS A 110 27.37 -4.81 7.79
CA LYS A 110 26.93 -4.40 9.13
C LYS A 110 27.74 -3.19 9.64
N ALA A 111 27.76 -2.10 8.88
CA ALA A 111 28.37 -0.85 9.22
C ALA A 111 27.37 0.01 9.98
N LEU A 112 27.91 0.75 10.96
CA LEU A 112 27.22 1.67 11.83
C LEU A 112 26.19 2.52 11.04
N VAL A 113 24.90 2.38 11.34
CA VAL A 113 23.86 3.22 10.72
C VAL A 113 24.10 4.66 11.18
N MET A 114 24.70 5.47 10.31
CA MET A 114 24.85 6.89 10.55
C MET A 114 23.55 7.60 10.18
N SER A 115 22.93 8.26 11.16
CA SER A 115 21.83 9.18 10.88
C SER A 115 22.40 10.48 10.35
N VAL A 116 22.02 10.86 9.14
CA VAL A 116 22.41 12.14 8.54
C VAL A 116 21.21 13.08 8.55
N GLU A 117 21.39 14.26 9.15
CA GLU A 117 20.45 15.37 9.01
C GLU A 117 20.56 15.95 7.60
N LYS A 118 19.44 15.95 6.86
CA LYS A 118 19.39 16.47 5.50
C LYS A 118 18.24 17.44 5.33
N GLU A 119 18.52 18.62 4.77
CA GLU A 119 17.47 19.52 4.30
C GLU A 119 16.77 18.89 3.09
N VAL A 120 15.45 18.77 3.18
CA VAL A 120 14.58 18.26 2.12
C VAL A 120 13.45 19.25 1.85
N HIS A 121 13.02 19.30 0.60
CA HIS A 121 11.86 20.10 0.19
C HIS A 121 10.66 19.18 0.04
N GLN A 122 9.67 19.31 0.92
CA GLN A 122 8.41 18.59 0.83
C GLN A 122 7.55 19.24 -0.26
N VAL A 123 7.47 18.58 -1.42
CA VAL A 123 6.79 19.09 -2.62
C VAL A 123 5.49 18.33 -2.93
N GLY A 124 5.32 17.16 -2.31
CA GLY A 124 4.20 16.27 -2.56
C GLY A 124 3.77 15.51 -1.30
N ALA A 125 2.83 14.59 -1.46
CA ALA A 125 2.53 13.55 -0.49
C ALA A 125 2.36 12.20 -1.19
N ASN A 126 2.67 11.12 -0.48
CA ASN A 126 2.34 9.77 -0.94
C ASN A 126 0.93 9.47 -0.45
N SER A 127 -0.02 9.30 -1.37
CA SER A 127 -1.44 9.38 -1.06
C SER A 127 -2.23 8.22 -1.66
N ALA A 128 -3.41 7.98 -1.11
CA ALA A 128 -4.40 7.06 -1.63
C ALA A 128 -5.75 7.78 -1.83
N VAL A 129 -6.45 7.37 -2.88
CA VAL A 129 -7.82 7.80 -3.18
C VAL A 129 -8.78 6.64 -3.09
N VAL A 130 -10.04 6.94 -2.77
CA VAL A 130 -11.16 6.00 -2.92
C VAL A 130 -12.25 6.65 -3.74
N PHE A 131 -12.74 5.94 -4.76
CA PHE A 131 -13.87 6.32 -5.58
C PHE A 131 -15.05 5.37 -5.35
N ASP A 132 -16.26 5.91 -5.41
CA ASP A 132 -17.51 5.15 -5.34
C ASP A 132 -17.93 4.60 -6.72
N PRO A 133 -18.95 3.71 -6.78
CA PRO A 133 -19.48 3.17 -8.03
C PRO A 133 -20.00 4.20 -9.05
N HIS A 134 -20.21 5.45 -8.65
CA HIS A 134 -20.63 6.56 -9.51
C HIS A 134 -19.44 7.40 -10.00
N GLY A 135 -18.21 6.98 -9.67
CA GLY A 135 -16.98 7.69 -10.01
C GLY A 135 -16.78 8.98 -9.20
N GLN A 136 -17.44 9.13 -8.07
CA GLN A 136 -17.22 10.23 -7.14
C GLN A 136 -16.11 9.87 -6.15
N ARG A 137 -15.22 10.82 -5.89
CA ARG A 137 -14.17 10.66 -4.89
C ARG A 137 -14.77 10.73 -3.49
N LEU A 138 -14.49 9.73 -2.67
CA LEU A 138 -14.96 9.64 -1.29
C LEU A 138 -13.92 10.02 -0.25
N ALA A 139 -12.65 9.80 -0.57
CA ALA A 139 -11.58 10.01 0.39
C ALA A 139 -10.25 10.35 -0.25
N ASP A 140 -9.48 11.09 0.53
CA ASP A 140 -8.06 11.36 0.42
C ASP A 140 -7.41 10.85 1.71
N TYR A 141 -6.32 10.13 1.53
CA TYR A 141 -5.47 9.64 2.60
C TYR A 141 -4.03 9.92 2.22
N ARG A 142 -3.25 10.52 3.12
CA ARG A 142 -1.80 10.68 2.97
C ARG A 142 -1.13 9.67 3.90
N LYS A 143 -0.14 8.94 3.37
CA LYS A 143 0.69 7.98 4.10
C LYS A 143 1.19 8.62 5.39
N THR A 144 0.90 7.98 6.52
CA THR A 144 1.20 8.55 7.84
C THR A 144 2.64 8.26 8.21
N ASN A 145 3.05 6.99 8.05
CA ASN A 145 4.40 6.55 8.37
C ASN A 145 5.22 6.49 7.08
N LEU A 146 6.11 7.47 6.91
CA LEU A 146 6.93 7.58 5.71
C LEU A 146 8.07 6.58 5.72
N PHE A 147 8.34 5.95 4.57
CA PHE A 147 9.58 5.24 4.34
C PHE A 147 10.68 6.24 3.95
N ARG A 148 11.96 5.85 4.07
CA ARG A 148 13.10 6.72 3.75
C ARG A 148 13.01 7.36 2.35
N THR A 149 12.48 6.63 1.36
CA THR A 149 12.26 7.14 0.00
C THR A 149 11.28 8.31 0.01
N ASP A 150 10.15 8.15 0.73
CA ASP A 150 9.13 9.19 0.87
C ASP A 150 9.67 10.42 1.61
N MET A 151 10.50 10.22 2.65
CA MET A 151 11.06 11.32 3.47
C MET A 151 11.88 12.34 2.67
N THR A 152 12.33 11.99 1.46
CA THR A 152 13.12 12.90 0.61
C THR A 152 12.29 13.95 -0.14
N TRP A 153 10.95 13.81 -0.16
CA TRP A 153 10.07 14.68 -0.97
C TRP A 153 8.64 14.84 -0.43
N ALA A 154 8.17 13.93 0.43
CA ALA A 154 6.78 13.85 0.84
C ALA A 154 6.52 14.51 2.20
N LYS A 155 5.36 15.13 2.34
CA LYS A 155 4.76 15.51 3.61
C LYS A 155 3.93 14.34 4.16
N PRO A 156 4.10 13.95 5.44
CA PRO A 156 3.31 12.89 6.05
C PRO A 156 1.84 13.29 6.22
N GLY A 157 0.96 12.30 6.25
CA GLY A 157 -0.41 12.45 6.71
C GLY A 157 -0.49 12.69 8.22
N THR A 158 -1.70 13.01 8.69
CA THR A 158 -1.98 13.33 10.10
C THR A 158 -2.59 12.18 10.90
N GLY A 159 -2.69 10.99 10.30
CA GLY A 159 -3.25 9.79 10.91
C GLY A 159 -4.02 8.90 9.93
N PHE A 160 -4.31 7.67 10.34
CA PHE A 160 -5.03 6.69 9.52
C PHE A 160 -6.47 7.12 9.19
N LYS A 161 -6.94 6.72 8.00
CA LYS A 161 -8.28 7.04 7.51
C LYS A 161 -9.18 5.80 7.57
N THR A 162 -10.38 5.96 8.12
CA THR A 162 -11.45 4.95 8.10
C THR A 162 -12.71 5.52 7.44
N LEU A 163 -13.35 4.74 6.58
CA LEU A 163 -14.59 5.05 5.88
C LEU A 163 -15.70 4.10 6.34
N ARG A 164 -16.93 4.60 6.44
CA ARG A 164 -18.13 3.78 6.62
C ARG A 164 -18.85 3.73 5.28
N LEU A 165 -18.75 2.59 4.62
CA LEU A 165 -19.33 2.31 3.31
C LEU A 165 -20.58 1.44 3.47
N PRO A 166 -21.51 1.47 2.50
CA PRO A 166 -22.62 0.53 2.46
C PRO A 166 -22.16 -0.93 2.49
N PRO A 167 -23.00 -1.86 2.98
CA PRO A 167 -22.76 -3.29 2.83
C PRO A 167 -22.53 -3.65 1.35
N PRO A 168 -21.66 -4.62 1.05
CA PRO A 168 -21.01 -5.52 2.00
C PRO A 168 -19.66 -5.04 2.58
N LEU A 169 -19.16 -3.86 2.20
CA LEU A 169 -17.83 -3.38 2.62
C LEU A 169 -17.79 -2.87 4.06
N ASN A 170 -18.89 -2.26 4.53
CA ASN A 170 -19.04 -1.74 5.90
C ASN A 170 -17.87 -0.81 6.30
N THR A 171 -17.02 -1.20 7.24
CA THR A 171 -15.95 -0.36 7.77
C THR A 171 -14.62 -0.63 7.09
N VAL A 172 -14.13 0.35 6.33
CA VAL A 172 -12.90 0.22 5.56
C VAL A 172 -11.82 1.16 6.07
N THR A 173 -10.67 0.62 6.48
CA THR A 173 -9.48 1.40 6.84
C THR A 173 -8.46 1.36 5.70
N LEU A 174 -7.83 2.51 5.44
CA LEU A 174 -6.75 2.64 4.46
C LEU A 174 -5.40 2.77 5.17
N GLY A 175 -4.40 2.10 4.61
CA GLY A 175 -2.99 2.30 4.89
C GLY A 175 -2.17 2.16 3.61
N ILE A 176 -0.95 2.68 3.65
CA ILE A 176 0.01 2.61 2.55
C ILE A 176 1.31 2.03 3.11
N CYS A 177 1.67 0.82 2.69
CA CYS A 177 2.98 0.19 2.90
C CYS A 177 3.53 0.34 4.33
N MET A 178 4.43 1.31 4.53
CA MET A 178 5.12 1.58 5.79
C MET A 178 4.18 2.02 6.94
N ASP A 179 2.91 2.35 6.66
CA ASP A 179 1.85 2.49 7.69
C ASP A 179 1.64 1.21 8.51
N LEU A 180 2.08 0.06 8.00
CA LEU A 180 2.13 -1.19 8.74
C LEU A 180 3.20 -1.19 9.85
N ASN A 181 4.27 -0.43 9.64
CA ASN A 181 5.40 -0.30 10.55
C ASN A 181 5.23 0.90 11.48
N VAL A 182 6.00 0.92 12.56
CA VAL A 182 5.96 2.01 13.55
C VAL A 182 6.74 3.22 13.04
N GLN A 183 6.30 4.43 13.40
CA GLN A 183 7.06 5.63 13.09
C GLN A 183 8.19 5.86 14.13
N PRO A 184 9.42 6.20 13.71
CA PRO A 184 10.42 6.71 14.64
C PRO A 184 9.89 7.88 15.48
N PRO A 185 10.25 7.97 16.77
CA PRO A 185 11.28 7.20 17.46
C PRO A 185 10.83 5.84 18.00
N ALA A 186 9.57 5.44 17.80
CA ALA A 186 9.10 4.14 18.26
C ALA A 186 9.86 3.00 17.57
N SER A 187 10.07 1.91 18.30
CA SER A 187 10.66 0.67 17.79
C SER A 187 9.71 -0.47 18.09
N TRP A 188 9.55 -1.35 17.12
CA TRP A 188 8.64 -2.48 17.27
C TRP A 188 9.25 -3.59 18.10
N THR A 189 8.46 -4.10 19.03
CA THR A 189 8.72 -5.34 19.76
C THR A 189 7.51 -6.27 19.62
N ILE A 190 7.62 -7.49 20.14
CA ILE A 190 6.48 -8.41 20.18
C ILE A 190 5.28 -7.83 20.96
N ASP A 191 5.51 -6.88 21.87
CA ASP A 191 4.46 -6.22 22.65
C ASP A 191 3.93 -4.93 21.97
N GLY A 192 4.41 -4.63 20.75
CA GLY A 192 4.00 -3.46 19.97
C GLY A 192 5.06 -2.35 19.92
N PRO A 193 4.68 -1.14 19.47
CA PRO A 193 3.32 -0.76 19.07
C PRO A 193 2.89 -1.34 17.70
N TYR A 194 1.57 -1.47 17.52
CA TYR A 194 0.93 -1.98 16.30
C TYR A 194 -0.07 -0.95 15.73
N GLU A 195 0.41 0.27 15.48
CA GLU A 195 -0.39 1.48 15.26
C GLU A 195 -1.61 1.29 14.34
N ILE A 196 -1.45 0.77 13.12
CA ILE A 196 -2.58 0.59 12.20
C ILE A 196 -3.51 -0.56 12.62
N ALA A 197 -2.99 -1.63 13.23
CA ALA A 197 -3.80 -2.74 13.73
C ALA A 197 -4.64 -2.29 14.93
N GLU A 198 -4.04 -1.54 15.85
CA GLU A 198 -4.72 -0.93 17.00
C GLU A 198 -5.78 0.08 16.55
N HIS A 199 -5.50 0.86 15.51
CA HIS A 199 -6.50 1.73 14.88
C HIS A 199 -7.67 0.91 14.32
N CYS A 200 -7.41 -0.20 13.63
CA CYS A 200 -8.45 -1.10 13.12
C CYS A 200 -9.31 -1.70 14.23
N VAL A 201 -8.71 -2.09 15.37
CA VAL A 201 -9.45 -2.52 16.56
C VAL A 201 -10.34 -1.39 17.07
N LYS A 202 -9.80 -0.18 17.24
CA LYS A 202 -10.52 0.98 17.74
C LYS A 202 -11.69 1.41 16.84
N THR A 203 -11.55 1.26 15.52
CA THR A 203 -12.60 1.66 14.58
C THR A 203 -13.57 0.53 14.22
N ASP A 204 -13.41 -0.65 14.79
CA ASP A 204 -14.16 -1.87 14.43
C ASP A 204 -14.12 -2.13 12.92
N THR A 205 -12.90 -2.18 12.37
CA THR A 205 -12.67 -2.32 10.93
C THR A 205 -13.04 -3.71 10.43
N ASP A 206 -13.82 -3.75 9.34
CA ASP A 206 -14.20 -4.97 8.63
C ASP A 206 -13.16 -5.31 7.55
N ILE A 207 -12.68 -4.28 6.83
CA ILE A 207 -11.68 -4.42 5.76
C ILE A 207 -10.53 -3.42 5.96
N LEU A 208 -9.31 -3.91 6.08
CA LEU A 208 -8.10 -3.11 6.00
C LEU A 208 -7.50 -3.24 4.60
N ILE A 209 -7.29 -2.12 3.91
CA ILE A 209 -6.62 -2.06 2.61
C ILE A 209 -5.23 -1.46 2.80
N LEU A 210 -4.19 -2.19 2.40
CA LEU A 210 -2.81 -1.76 2.36
C LEU A 210 -2.34 -1.69 0.91
N LEU A 211 -2.16 -0.48 0.39
CA LEU A 211 -1.62 -0.24 -0.95
C LEU A 211 -0.11 -0.10 -0.86
N ASN A 212 0.64 -0.96 -1.55
CA ASN A 212 2.05 -1.19 -1.22
C ASN A 212 3.00 -1.08 -2.42
N ALA A 213 4.18 -0.56 -2.13
CA ALA A 213 5.43 -0.72 -2.85
C ALA A 213 6.48 -1.33 -1.90
N TRP A 214 6.21 -2.54 -1.43
CA TRP A 214 7.02 -3.24 -0.44
C TRP A 214 8.23 -3.91 -1.09
N ILE A 215 9.42 -3.59 -0.59
CA ILE A 215 10.70 -4.09 -1.08
C ILE A 215 10.93 -5.53 -0.62
N PHE A 216 11.43 -6.37 -1.53
CA PHE A 216 11.85 -7.72 -1.22
C PHE A 216 13.11 -7.72 -0.35
N SER A 217 13.11 -8.53 0.71
CA SER A 217 14.23 -8.62 1.66
C SER A 217 14.83 -10.03 1.77
N GLY A 218 14.46 -10.94 0.87
CA GLY A 218 15.00 -12.30 0.85
C GLY A 218 16.32 -12.37 0.09
N ASP A 219 17.00 -13.51 0.20
CA ASP A 219 18.20 -13.81 -0.57
C ASP A 219 17.82 -14.07 -2.03
N GLU A 220 18.32 -13.24 -2.95
CA GLU A 220 18.00 -13.31 -4.39
C GLU A 220 18.47 -14.64 -5.01
N ASP A 221 19.56 -15.22 -4.51
CA ASP A 221 20.13 -16.48 -5.02
C ASP A 221 19.32 -17.69 -4.55
N ALA A 222 18.80 -17.68 -3.32
CA ALA A 222 17.93 -18.74 -2.78
C ALA A 222 16.54 -18.77 -3.44
N ASP A 223 16.12 -17.62 -3.99
CA ASP A 223 14.84 -17.39 -4.67
C ASP A 223 14.82 -17.96 -6.10
N ALA A 224 16.00 -18.04 -6.74
CA ALA A 224 16.18 -18.60 -8.08
C ALA A 224 15.96 -20.13 -8.12
N ASP A 225 16.23 -20.82 -7.01
CA ASP A 225 16.12 -22.28 -6.88
C ASP A 225 14.72 -22.76 -6.40
N ALA A 226 13.81 -21.85 -6.07
CA ALA A 226 12.52 -22.18 -5.45
C ALA A 226 11.39 -22.56 -6.45
N GLY A 227 11.73 -22.86 -7.71
CA GLY A 227 10.81 -23.37 -8.72
C GLY A 227 9.87 -22.32 -9.34
N ASP A 228 8.78 -22.79 -9.94
CA ASP A 228 7.89 -22.02 -10.83
C ASP A 228 6.96 -21.06 -10.04
N TYR A 229 7.53 -19.98 -9.47
CA TYR A 229 6.84 -18.86 -8.78
C TYR A 229 6.55 -19.02 -7.28
N PRO A 230 7.57 -19.02 -6.40
CA PRO A 230 7.35 -18.92 -4.96
C PRO A 230 6.78 -17.55 -4.61
N ARG A 231 5.72 -17.54 -3.79
CA ARG A 231 5.27 -16.36 -3.05
C ARG A 231 6.33 -15.97 -2.02
N ASP A 232 6.43 -14.69 -1.67
CA ASP A 232 7.36 -14.26 -0.61
C ASP A 232 6.78 -14.56 0.78
N TRP A 233 7.07 -15.77 1.29
CA TRP A 233 6.68 -16.17 2.64
C TRP A 233 7.29 -15.29 3.73
N GLY A 234 8.49 -14.74 3.52
CA GLY A 234 9.12 -13.83 4.48
C GLY A 234 8.28 -12.57 4.66
N THR A 235 7.92 -11.92 3.56
CA THR A 235 7.04 -10.74 3.56
C THR A 235 5.65 -11.06 4.10
N LEU A 236 5.04 -12.18 3.70
CA LEU A 236 3.71 -12.59 4.21
C LEU A 236 3.70 -12.81 5.72
N ASN A 237 4.71 -13.51 6.25
CA ASN A 237 4.84 -13.77 7.69
C ASN A 237 5.10 -12.47 8.45
N TYR A 238 5.92 -11.58 7.90
CA TYR A 238 6.17 -10.26 8.49
C TYR A 238 4.88 -9.46 8.56
N TRP A 239 4.13 -9.36 7.45
CA TRP A 239 2.87 -8.64 7.39
C TRP A 239 1.84 -9.16 8.39
N ALA A 240 1.68 -10.48 8.49
CA ALA A 240 0.79 -11.07 9.48
C ALA A 240 1.23 -10.76 10.92
N SER A 241 2.54 -10.81 11.20
CA SER A 241 3.12 -10.49 12.51
C SER A 241 2.89 -9.03 12.91
N ARG A 242 2.92 -8.10 11.94
CA ARG A 242 2.64 -6.67 12.14
C ARG A 242 1.15 -6.37 12.42
N LEU A 243 0.28 -7.34 12.22
CA LEU A 243 -1.16 -7.23 12.47
C LEU A 243 -1.62 -8.09 13.65
N ARG A 244 -0.68 -8.45 14.55
CA ARG A 244 -0.93 -9.32 15.72
C ARG A 244 -2.20 -8.97 16.50
N PRO A 245 -2.54 -7.70 16.81
CA PRO A 245 -3.77 -7.36 17.53
C PRO A 245 -5.08 -7.80 16.85
N LEU A 246 -5.05 -8.09 15.54
CA LEU A 246 -6.23 -8.52 14.79
C LEU A 246 -6.47 -10.04 14.84
N TRP A 247 -5.55 -10.84 15.41
CA TRP A 247 -5.69 -12.30 15.43
C TRP A 247 -5.21 -13.00 16.70
N SER A 248 -4.32 -12.38 17.49
CA SER A 248 -3.76 -12.95 18.73
C SER A 248 -4.76 -12.98 19.89
N LYS A 249 -4.66 -13.98 20.78
CA LYS A 249 -5.36 -14.02 22.08
C LYS A 249 -4.78 -13.09 23.14
N GLY A 250 -3.55 -12.60 22.96
CA GLY A 250 -2.91 -11.67 23.89
C GLY A 250 -3.50 -10.25 23.91
N GLY A 251 -4.64 -10.02 23.24
CA GLY A 251 -5.31 -8.72 23.12
C GLY A 251 -6.82 -8.83 23.36
N LEU A 252 -7.60 -8.00 22.67
CA LEU A 252 -9.06 -8.09 22.69
C LEU A 252 -9.50 -9.41 22.03
N ASP A 253 -10.33 -10.19 22.72
CA ASP A 253 -10.88 -11.46 22.23
C ASP A 253 -12.41 -11.39 22.17
N ASP A 254 -12.91 -10.70 21.13
CA ASP A 254 -14.34 -10.56 20.83
C ASP A 254 -14.76 -11.36 19.59
N GLY A 255 -13.84 -12.15 19.04
CA GLY A 255 -14.06 -12.97 17.85
C GLY A 255 -14.31 -12.18 16.56
N LYS A 256 -14.14 -10.85 16.53
CA LYS A 256 -14.29 -10.04 15.32
C LYS A 256 -13.28 -10.47 14.28
N GLU A 257 -13.78 -10.59 13.05
CA GLU A 257 -12.96 -10.86 11.87
C GLU A 257 -12.73 -9.56 11.09
N THR A 258 -11.48 -9.30 10.72
CA THR A 258 -11.06 -8.25 9.80
C THR A 258 -10.40 -8.90 8.59
N LYS A 259 -10.89 -8.61 7.39
CA LYS A 259 -10.23 -8.99 6.14
C LYS A 259 -9.14 -7.98 5.83
N VAL A 260 -7.94 -8.44 5.51
CA VAL A 260 -6.81 -7.55 5.20
C VAL A 260 -6.36 -7.81 3.78
N ILE A 261 -6.38 -6.76 2.96
CA ILE A 261 -5.98 -6.80 1.56
C ILE A 261 -4.65 -6.07 1.41
N PHE A 262 -3.64 -6.80 0.97
CA PHE A 262 -2.34 -6.26 0.56
C PHE A 262 -2.32 -6.19 -0.96
N CYS A 263 -2.37 -4.97 -1.51
CA CYS A 263 -2.19 -4.71 -2.94
C CYS A 263 -0.78 -4.17 -3.17
N ASN A 264 0.16 -5.07 -3.44
CA ASN A 264 1.57 -4.75 -3.61
C ASN A 264 1.96 -4.77 -5.09
N ARG A 265 2.79 -3.81 -5.52
CA ARG A 265 3.43 -3.89 -6.84
C ARG A 265 4.50 -4.98 -6.88
N CYS A 266 4.82 -5.43 -8.09
CA CYS A 266 5.99 -6.27 -8.36
C CYS A 266 7.06 -5.49 -9.13
N GLY A 267 8.11 -6.20 -9.55
CA GLY A 267 9.15 -5.68 -10.43
C GLY A 267 10.35 -5.07 -9.73
N GLU A 268 11.08 -4.24 -10.47
CA GLU A 268 12.32 -3.61 -10.01
C GLU A 268 12.41 -2.17 -10.51
N GLU A 269 12.90 -1.28 -9.64
CA GLU A 269 13.26 0.11 -9.98
C GLU A 269 14.56 0.51 -9.30
N ASN A 270 15.51 1.08 -10.06
CA ASN A 270 16.74 1.66 -9.53
C ASN A 270 17.48 0.72 -8.54
N GLY A 271 17.59 -0.57 -8.87
CA GLY A 271 18.26 -1.58 -8.05
C GLY A 271 17.50 -1.99 -6.79
N LYS A 272 16.20 -1.71 -6.71
CA LYS A 272 15.31 -2.19 -5.65
C LYS A 272 14.24 -3.11 -6.24
N ILE A 273 14.22 -4.36 -5.77
CA ILE A 273 13.24 -5.37 -6.16
C ILE A 273 12.03 -5.29 -5.22
N PHE A 274 10.83 -5.28 -5.77
CA PHE A 274 9.58 -5.33 -5.01
C PHE A 274 9.09 -6.77 -4.81
N ALA A 275 8.50 -7.03 -3.65
CA ALA A 275 8.12 -8.38 -3.24
C ALA A 275 6.93 -8.96 -4.02
N GLY A 276 6.14 -8.14 -4.73
CA GLY A 276 4.85 -8.56 -5.29
C GLY A 276 4.02 -9.26 -4.21
N THR A 277 3.56 -10.48 -4.48
CA THR A 277 2.83 -11.29 -3.50
C THR A 277 1.67 -10.52 -2.87
N SER A 278 0.93 -9.78 -3.69
CA SER A 278 -0.36 -9.24 -3.25
C SER A 278 -1.19 -10.36 -2.65
N ALA A 279 -1.83 -10.11 -1.51
CA ALA A 279 -2.40 -11.16 -0.69
C ALA A 279 -3.63 -10.70 0.07
N MET A 280 -4.42 -11.66 0.53
CA MET A 280 -5.55 -11.42 1.42
C MET A 280 -5.50 -12.35 2.62
N PHE A 281 -5.66 -11.78 3.81
CA PHE A 281 -5.76 -12.51 5.06
C PHE A 281 -7.14 -12.37 5.69
N SER A 282 -7.58 -13.42 6.37
CA SER A 282 -8.60 -13.36 7.41
C SER A 282 -7.92 -13.28 8.76
N MET A 283 -8.14 -12.17 9.47
CA MET A 283 -7.61 -11.96 10.82
C MET A 283 -8.76 -11.99 11.80
N ARG A 284 -8.84 -13.05 12.62
CA ARG A 284 -9.90 -13.19 13.63
C ARG A 284 -9.34 -13.07 15.03
N ARG A 285 -9.75 -12.05 15.77
CA ARG A 285 -9.31 -11.83 17.15
C ARG A 285 -9.62 -13.06 18.01
N GLY A 286 -8.63 -13.47 18.81
CA GLY A 286 -8.72 -14.67 19.63
C GLY A 286 -8.43 -16.01 18.92
N SER A 287 -8.13 -16.03 17.63
CA SER A 287 -7.84 -17.28 16.91
C SER A 287 -6.41 -17.81 17.11
N ASP A 288 -5.46 -16.95 17.51
CA ASP A 288 -4.01 -17.18 17.53
C ASP A 288 -3.38 -17.51 16.17
N GLN A 289 -4.14 -17.52 15.07
CA GLN A 289 -3.63 -17.86 13.75
C GLN A 289 -4.25 -16.97 12.66
N PRO A 290 -3.43 -16.18 11.95
CA PRO A 290 -3.86 -15.49 10.76
C PRO A 290 -4.10 -16.50 9.61
N VAL A 291 -5.18 -16.34 8.85
CA VAL A 291 -5.49 -17.24 7.72
C VAL A 291 -5.18 -16.55 6.41
N LEU A 292 -4.18 -17.01 5.68
CA LEU A 292 -3.93 -16.58 4.30
C LEU A 292 -5.00 -17.16 3.38
N MET A 293 -5.85 -16.32 2.81
CA MET A 293 -6.95 -16.73 1.94
C MET A 293 -6.53 -16.82 0.47
N HIS A 294 -5.83 -15.79 -0.02
CA HIS A 294 -5.37 -15.69 -1.40
C HIS A 294 -4.01 -15.00 -1.46
N ALA A 295 -3.22 -15.33 -2.47
CA ALA A 295 -2.00 -14.60 -2.79
C ALA A 295 -1.57 -14.82 -4.25
N LEU A 296 -1.08 -13.76 -4.88
CA LEU A 296 -0.44 -13.79 -6.21
C LEU A 296 1.03 -14.23 -6.09
N GLY A 297 1.65 -14.54 -7.23
CA GLY A 297 3.10 -14.74 -7.30
C GLY A 297 3.87 -13.45 -7.05
N ARG A 298 5.20 -13.54 -6.91
CA ARG A 298 6.06 -12.36 -6.67
C ARG A 298 6.24 -11.46 -7.90
N ARG A 299 6.34 -12.05 -9.08
CA ARG A 299 6.83 -11.35 -10.28
C ARG A 299 5.75 -11.02 -11.32
N ASN A 300 4.65 -11.75 -11.30
CA ASN A 300 3.64 -11.65 -12.36
C ASN A 300 2.83 -10.35 -12.24
N GLU A 301 2.55 -9.74 -13.40
CA GLU A 301 1.53 -8.72 -13.53
C GLU A 301 0.18 -9.41 -13.78
N GLU A 302 -0.75 -9.30 -12.84
CA GLU A 302 -2.04 -9.97 -12.92
C GLU A 302 -3.10 -9.30 -12.03
N VAL A 303 -4.36 -9.69 -12.24
CA VAL A 303 -5.49 -9.27 -11.40
C VAL A 303 -6.04 -10.48 -10.65
N GLY A 304 -5.90 -10.48 -9.33
CA GLY A 304 -6.54 -11.46 -8.46
C GLY A 304 -8.00 -11.09 -8.20
N ILE A 305 -8.96 -11.89 -8.68
CA ILE A 305 -10.38 -11.76 -8.32
C ILE A 305 -10.69 -12.75 -7.21
N TRP A 306 -10.90 -12.26 -5.99
CA TRP A 306 -10.98 -13.08 -4.79
C TRP A 306 -12.33 -12.97 -4.12
N ASP A 307 -12.93 -14.10 -3.73
CA ASP A 307 -14.05 -14.09 -2.80
C ASP A 307 -13.52 -13.90 -1.37
N ILE A 308 -14.18 -13.03 -0.63
CA ILE A 308 -13.77 -12.61 0.71
C ILE A 308 -14.75 -13.07 1.80
N ARG A 309 -15.82 -13.78 1.42
CA ARG A 309 -16.70 -14.47 2.37
C ARG A 309 -15.99 -15.64 3.04
#